data_AF-A0A7R9PXG1-F1
#
_entry.id   AF-A0A7R9PXG1-F1
#
_cell.length_a   1.000
_cell.length_b   1.000
_cell.length_c   1.000
_cell.angle_alpha   90.00
_cell.angle_beta   90.00
_cell.angle_gamma   90.00
#
_symmetry.space_group_name_H-M   'P 1'
#
loop_
_entity.id
_entity.type
_entity.pdbx_description
1 polymer ?
#
loop_
_entity_poly.entity_id
_entity_poly.type
_entity_poly.pdbx_seq_one_letter_code
_entity_poly.pdbx_strand_id
1 'polypeptide(L)'
;MTKRKAITQIIIVWICGIMFAMPCLVFGQTLTIPYDQNISRTICLLEWPDGLSGQSELDFIYNIVFLLLTYIVPVSTMVIAYSLMARVLWGSQAIGEGDANSSQQHSITRSKQKVVIMLICGWLPYHTYFLLTYHWPELILSPFIQHIYLGIYWLAMSNSM
;
A
#
# COMPACT_ATOMS: atom_id res chain seq x y z
N MET A 1 -25.58 -10.03 -1.05
CA MET A 1 -24.36 -10.74 -1.53
C MET A 1 -24.48 -12.20 -1.12
N THR A 2 -24.53 -13.15 -2.06
CA THR A 2 -24.62 -14.59 -1.74
C THR A 2 -23.24 -15.09 -1.29
N LYS A 3 -23.17 -15.95 -0.25
CA LYS A 3 -21.90 -16.49 0.29
C LYS A 3 -20.95 -17.01 -0.79
N ARG A 4 -21.50 -17.67 -1.82
CA ARG A 4 -20.74 -18.15 -2.99
C ARG A 4 -20.03 -17.04 -3.75
N LYS A 5 -20.68 -15.89 -3.97
CA LYS A 5 -20.08 -14.74 -4.67
C LYS A 5 -18.92 -14.15 -3.86
N ALA A 6 -19.05 -14.06 -2.53
CA ALA A 6 -17.98 -13.57 -1.67
C ALA A 6 -16.75 -14.50 -1.69
N ILE A 7 -16.97 -15.82 -1.61
CA ILE A 7 -15.88 -16.81 -1.68
C ILE A 7 -15.16 -16.74 -3.03
N THR A 8 -15.91 -16.65 -4.14
CA THR A 8 -15.29 -16.48 -5.47
C THR A 8 -14.42 -15.23 -5.55
N GLN A 9 -14.87 -14.10 -4.99
CA GLN A 9 -14.09 -12.87 -4.96
C GLN A 9 -12.81 -13.02 -4.12
N ILE A 10 -12.88 -13.67 -2.96
CA ILE A 10 -11.71 -13.93 -2.11
C ILE A 10 -10.68 -14.77 -2.88
N ILE A 11 -11.11 -15.83 -3.55
CA ILE A 11 -10.20 -16.70 -4.33
C ILE A 11 -9.52 -15.90 -5.45
N ILE A 12 -10.27 -15.05 -6.16
CA ILE A 12 -9.70 -14.20 -7.23
C ILE A 12 -8.63 -13.27 -6.65
N VAL A 13 -8.91 -12.61 -5.53
CA VAL A 13 -7.94 -11.70 -4.87
C VAL A 13 -6.67 -12.45 -4.47
N TRP A 14 -6.79 -13.67 -3.94
CA TRP A 14 -5.63 -14.50 -3.60
C TRP A 14 -4.80 -14.88 -4.82
N ILE A 15 -5.44 -15.34 -5.89
CA ILE A 15 -4.74 -15.71 -7.13
C ILE A 15 -4.03 -14.49 -7.73
N CYS A 16 -4.71 -13.35 -7.79
CA CYS A 16 -4.12 -12.09 -8.25
C CYS A 16 -2.94 -11.68 -7.36
N GLY A 17 -3.05 -11.79 -6.04
CA GLY A 17 -1.98 -11.48 -5.09
C GLY A 17 -0.75 -12.36 -5.28
N ILE A 18 -0.93 -13.68 -5.46
CA ILE A 18 0.17 -14.62 -5.72
C ILE A 18 0.86 -14.27 -7.04
N MET A 19 0.07 -14.01 -8.09
CA MET A 19 0.60 -13.62 -9.40
C MET A 19 1.40 -12.32 -9.31
N PHE A 20 0.96 -11.36 -8.49
CA PHE A 20 1.66 -10.10 -8.28
C PHE A 20 2.93 -10.25 -7.45
N ALA A 21 2.97 -11.20 -6.52
CA ALA A 21 4.14 -11.47 -5.68
C ALA A 21 5.21 -12.34 -6.38
N MET A 22 4.85 -13.04 -7.46
CA MET A 22 5.77 -13.92 -8.19
C MET A 22 7.06 -13.23 -8.67
N PRO A 23 7.02 -12.03 -9.28
CA PRO A 23 8.24 -11.33 -9.68
C PRO A 23 9.19 -11.08 -8.50
N CYS A 24 8.68 -10.74 -7.32
CA CYS A 24 9.48 -10.58 -6.11
C CYS A 24 10.18 -11.88 -5.69
N LEU A 25 9.54 -13.03 -5.92
CA LEU A 25 10.09 -14.35 -5.58
C LEU A 25 11.16 -14.80 -6.59
N VAL A 26 10.97 -14.50 -7.87
CA VAL A 26 11.85 -14.97 -8.96
C VAL A 26 13.07 -14.06 -9.15
N PHE A 27 12.89 -12.75 -9.03
CA PHE A 27 13.94 -11.76 -9.30
C PHE A 27 14.55 -11.15 -8.03
N GLY A 28 14.15 -11.64 -6.85
CA GLY A 28 14.73 -11.24 -5.57
C GLY A 28 16.15 -11.79 -5.42
N GLN A 29 17.15 -10.91 -5.46
CA GLN A 29 18.55 -11.27 -5.28
C GLN A 29 19.19 -10.52 -4.12
N THR A 30 20.17 -11.16 -3.48
CA THR A 30 20.97 -10.54 -2.42
C THR A 30 22.31 -10.10 -2.97
N LEU A 31 22.58 -8.80 -2.95
CA LEU A 31 23.88 -8.24 -3.33
C LEU A 31 24.66 -7.83 -2.08
N THR A 32 25.95 -8.15 -2.07
CA THR A 32 26.87 -7.74 -1.00
C THR A 32 27.73 -6.59 -1.51
N ILE A 33 27.48 -5.38 -1.01
CA ILE A 33 28.17 -4.16 -1.42
C ILE A 33 29.20 -3.80 -0.35
N PRO A 34 30.47 -3.51 -0.71
CA PRO A 34 31.44 -2.97 0.22
C PRO A 34 31.01 -1.57 0.66
N TYR A 35 30.79 -1.38 1.96
CA TYR A 35 30.30 -0.13 2.53
C TYR A 35 31.44 0.72 3.13
N ASP A 36 32.44 0.08 3.71
CA ASP A 36 33.67 0.71 4.22
C ASP A 36 34.86 -0.27 4.06
N GLN A 37 36.10 0.19 4.25
CA GLN A 37 37.35 -0.56 3.96
C GLN A 37 37.42 -1.96 4.60
N ASN A 38 36.57 -2.26 5.59
CA ASN A 38 36.47 -3.59 6.22
C ASN A 38 35.03 -4.05 6.55
N ILE A 39 33.99 -3.40 6.03
CA ILE A 39 32.58 -3.73 6.33
C ILE A 39 31.80 -3.90 5.01
N SER A 40 31.36 -5.13 4.76
CA SER A 40 30.43 -5.46 3.66
C SER A 40 28.99 -5.46 4.16
N ARG A 41 28.07 -4.87 3.39
CA ARG A 41 26.62 -4.92 3.67
C ARG A 41 25.90 -5.76 2.63
N THR A 42 25.10 -6.72 3.10
CA THR A 42 24.23 -7.52 2.22
C THR A 42 22.85 -6.88 2.19
N ILE A 43 22.40 -6.50 1.01
CA ILE A 43 21.07 -5.95 0.75
C ILE A 43 20.30 -6.89 -0.17
N CYS A 44 18.97 -6.96 0.01
CA CYS A 44 18.07 -7.70 -0.85
C CYS A 44 17.37 -6.71 -1.77
N LEU A 45 17.50 -6.90 -3.08
CA LEU A 45 16.95 -6.01 -4.10
C LEU A 45 16.46 -6.81 -5.30
N LEU A 46 15.55 -6.21 -6.04
CA LEU A 46 14.99 -6.81 -7.24
C LEU A 46 15.91 -6.50 -8.41
N GLU A 47 16.59 -7.53 -8.91
CA GLU A 47 17.43 -7.44 -10.09
C GLU A 47 16.61 -7.88 -11.30
N TRP A 48 16.11 -6.89 -12.04
CA TRP A 48 15.42 -7.12 -13.30
C TRP A 48 16.44 -7.41 -14.40
N PRO A 49 16.07 -8.16 -15.47
CA PRO A 49 16.98 -8.48 -16.57
C PRO A 49 17.55 -7.24 -17.27
N ASP A 50 16.87 -6.09 -17.16
CA ASP A 50 17.27 -4.81 -17.77
C ASP A 50 18.15 -3.93 -16.85
N GLY A 51 18.41 -4.35 -15.60
CA GLY A 51 19.30 -3.66 -14.67
C GLY A 51 18.75 -3.49 -13.26
N LEU A 52 19.53 -2.80 -12.42
CA LEU A 52 19.23 -2.56 -11.01
C LEU A 52 18.07 -1.55 -10.80
N SER A 53 17.50 -1.58 -9.60
CA SER A 53 16.41 -0.69 -9.16
C SER A 53 16.77 0.78 -9.38
N GLY A 54 15.95 1.51 -10.14
CA GLY A 54 16.16 2.92 -10.53
C GLY A 54 16.71 3.17 -11.94
N GLN A 55 17.28 2.15 -12.62
CA GLN A 55 17.69 2.23 -14.03
C GLN A 55 16.82 1.36 -14.95
N SER A 56 16.16 0.33 -14.40
CA SER A 56 15.28 -0.58 -15.14
C SER A 56 13.89 0.02 -15.38
N GLU A 57 13.46 0.06 -16.65
CA GLU A 57 12.09 0.47 -17.01
C GLU A 57 11.03 -0.51 -16.49
N LEU A 58 11.35 -1.80 -16.44
CA LEU A 58 10.46 -2.83 -15.91
C LEU A 58 10.21 -2.65 -14.40
N ASP A 59 11.25 -2.27 -13.65
CA ASP A 59 11.12 -1.96 -12.23
C ASP A 59 10.19 -0.75 -12.02
N PHE A 60 10.38 0.31 -12.81
CA PHE A 60 9.52 1.48 -12.73
C PHE A 60 8.06 1.15 -13.05
N ILE A 61 7.81 0.43 -14.15
CA ILE A 61 6.45 0.01 -14.53
C ILE A 61 5.84 -0.86 -13.44
N TYR A 62 6.57 -1.84 -12.92
CA TYR A 62 6.09 -2.72 -11.85
C TYR A 62 5.68 -1.92 -10.60
N ASN A 63 6.51 -0.98 -10.17
CA ASN A 63 6.23 -0.13 -9.01
C ASN A 63 5.03 0.81 -9.22
N ILE A 64 4.85 1.35 -10.43
CA ILE A 64 3.66 2.14 -10.79
C ILE A 64 2.40 1.28 -10.75
N VAL A 65 2.42 0.08 -11.35
CA VAL A 65 1.25 -0.81 -11.32
C VAL A 65 0.96 -1.26 -9.89
N PHE A 66 1.98 -1.55 -9.10
CA PHE A 66 1.85 -1.87 -7.68
C PHE A 66 1.18 -0.74 -6.91
N LEU A 67 1.64 0.52 -7.08
CA LEU A 67 1.00 1.72 -6.51
C LEU A 67 -0.47 1.83 -6.92
N LEU A 68 -0.78 1.66 -8.20
CA LEU A 68 -2.15 1.78 -8.69
C LEU A 68 -3.07 0.74 -8.07
N LEU A 69 -2.66 -0.53 -8.05
CA LEU A 69 -3.48 -1.65 -7.60
C LEU A 69 -3.60 -1.73 -6.08
N THR A 70 -2.52 -1.46 -5.34
CA THR A 70 -2.51 -1.61 -3.88
C THR A 70 -2.98 -0.37 -3.14
N TYR A 71 -2.93 0.80 -3.78
CA TYR A 71 -3.24 2.06 -3.11
C TYR A 71 -4.29 2.90 -3.82
N ILE A 72 -4.05 3.31 -5.07
CA ILE A 72 -4.95 4.28 -5.75
C ILE A 72 -6.35 3.69 -5.97
N VAL A 73 -6.45 2.47 -6.50
CA VAL A 73 -7.74 1.82 -6.75
C VAL A 73 -8.50 1.54 -5.44
N PRO A 74 -7.89 0.96 -4.39
CA PRO A 74 -8.57 0.76 -3.10
C PRO A 74 -9.02 2.07 -2.43
N VAL A 75 -8.14 3.07 -2.36
CA VAL A 75 -8.43 4.36 -1.70
C VAL A 75 -9.52 5.11 -2.45
N SER A 76 -9.44 5.22 -3.78
CA SER A 76 -10.46 5.89 -4.58
C SER A 76 -11.83 5.20 -4.45
N THR A 77 -11.86 3.87 -4.50
CA THR A 77 -13.09 3.09 -4.31
C THR A 77 -13.71 3.35 -2.95
N MET A 78 -12.89 3.39 -1.89
CA MET A 78 -13.35 3.70 -0.53
C MET A 78 -13.89 5.14 -0.44
N VAL A 79 -13.16 6.13 -0.95
CA VAL A 79 -13.57 7.54 -0.93
C VAL A 79 -14.91 7.72 -1.66
N ILE A 80 -15.08 7.11 -2.82
CA ILE A 80 -16.33 7.18 -3.59
C ILE A 80 -17.47 6.51 -2.80
N ALA A 81 -17.27 5.30 -2.30
CA ALA A 81 -18.29 4.57 -1.54
C ALA A 81 -18.73 5.32 -0.28
N TYR A 82 -17.80 5.88 0.48
CA TYR A 82 -18.11 6.68 1.67
C TYR A 82 -18.75 8.01 1.33
N SER A 83 -18.34 8.67 0.24
CA SER A 83 -18.96 9.92 -0.23
C SER A 83 -20.43 9.70 -0.62
N LEU A 84 -20.72 8.60 -1.33
CA LEU A 84 -22.09 8.23 -1.67
C LEU A 84 -22.92 7.91 -0.41
N MET A 85 -22.36 7.14 0.52
CA MET A 85 -23.01 6.82 1.78
C MET A 85 -23.29 8.09 2.61
N ALA A 86 -22.34 9.03 2.67
CA ALA A 86 -22.49 10.31 3.36
C ALA A 86 -23.58 11.18 2.73
N ARG A 87 -23.67 11.23 1.38
CA ARG A 87 -24.73 11.96 0.67
C ARG A 87 -26.12 11.40 0.97
N VAL A 88 -26.26 10.08 0.98
CA VAL A 88 -27.53 9.42 1.32
C VAL A 88 -27.93 9.69 2.76
N LEU A 89 -26.97 9.64 3.69
CA LEU A 89 -27.22 9.95 5.11
C LEU A 89 -27.65 11.40 5.32
N TRP A 90 -27.02 12.34 4.61
CA TRP A 90 -27.37 13.77 4.67
C TRP A 90 -28.79 14.04 4.15
N GLY A 91 -29.21 13.33 3.10
CA GLY A 91 -30.57 13.43 2.56
C GLY A 91 -31.64 12.67 3.36
N SER A 92 -31.25 11.72 4.21
CA SER A 92 -32.14 10.81 4.94
C SER A 92 -32.39 11.21 6.41
N GLN A 93 -32.08 12.44 6.83
CA GLN A 93 -32.63 12.97 8.07
C GLN A 93 -34.15 13.20 7.93
N ALA A 94 -34.90 12.10 7.82
CA ALA A 94 -36.32 12.09 8.09
C ALA A 94 -36.49 12.24 9.61
N ILE A 95 -37.19 13.31 9.96
CA ILE A 95 -37.47 13.81 11.31
C ILE A 95 -38.21 12.72 12.11
N GLY A 96 -37.63 12.21 13.21
CA GLY A 96 -38.42 11.60 14.29
C GLY A 96 -37.92 10.34 15.01
N GLU A 97 -37.11 9.46 14.41
CA GLU A 97 -36.87 8.09 14.97
C GLU A 97 -35.39 7.66 15.14
N GLY A 98 -34.44 8.59 15.00
CA GLY A 98 -33.05 8.26 14.63
C GLY A 98 -31.94 8.37 15.69
N ASP A 99 -32.19 8.65 16.97
CA ASP A 99 -31.08 9.04 17.88
C ASP A 99 -30.15 7.87 18.29
N ALA A 100 -30.69 6.68 18.53
CA ALA A 100 -29.90 5.50 18.89
C ALA A 100 -29.21 4.84 17.67
N ASN A 101 -29.92 4.71 16.55
CA ASN A 101 -29.39 4.08 15.35
C ASN A 101 -28.43 4.99 14.57
N SER A 102 -28.65 6.31 14.54
CA SER A 102 -27.74 7.23 13.83
C SER A 102 -26.40 7.36 14.55
N SER A 103 -26.38 7.40 15.89
CA SER A 103 -25.14 7.49 16.68
C SER A 103 -24.28 6.22 16.56
N GLN A 104 -24.90 5.03 16.54
CA GLN A 104 -24.21 3.76 16.31
C GLN A 104 -23.71 3.63 14.86
N GLN A 105 -24.49 4.08 13.87
CA GLN A 105 -24.04 4.10 12.48
C GLN A 105 -22.90 5.11 12.26
N HIS A 106 -22.95 6.28 12.91
CA HIS A 106 -21.90 7.30 12.89
C HIS A 106 -20.59 6.83 13.52
N SER A 107 -20.66 6.05 14.60
CA SER A 107 -19.45 5.49 15.21
C SER A 107 -18.78 4.43 14.33
N ILE A 108 -19.59 3.62 13.63
CA ILE A 108 -19.10 2.63 12.65
C ILE A 108 -18.49 3.32 11.41
N THR A 109 -19.11 4.37 10.88
CA THR A 109 -18.55 5.13 9.74
C THR A 109 -17.28 5.86 10.14
N ARG A 110 -17.21 6.43 11.35
CA ARG A 110 -16.00 7.08 11.89
C ARG A 110 -14.85 6.09 12.11
N SER A 111 -15.14 4.89 12.60
CA SER A 111 -14.15 3.80 12.73
C SER A 111 -13.57 3.43 11.36
N LYS A 112 -14.43 3.32 10.34
CA LYS A 112 -14.01 3.03 8.96
C LYS A 112 -13.21 4.15 8.30
N GLN A 113 -13.54 5.41 8.57
CA GLN A 113 -12.76 6.57 8.11
C GLN A 113 -11.35 6.60 8.70
N LYS A 114 -11.18 6.20 9.97
CA LYS A 114 -9.84 6.07 10.58
C LYS A 114 -8.96 5.07 9.83
N VAL A 115 -9.53 3.94 9.40
CA VAL A 115 -8.81 2.95 8.59
C VAL A 115 -8.36 3.56 7.26
N VAL A 116 -9.20 4.36 6.59
CA VAL A 116 -8.82 5.04 5.34
C VAL A 116 -7.71 6.07 5.57
N ILE A 117 -7.80 6.87 6.64
CA ILE A 117 -6.75 7.84 6.99
C ILE A 117 -5.44 7.13 7.32
N MET A 118 -5.49 6.01 8.03
CA MET A 118 -4.32 5.20 8.37
C MET A 118 -3.70 4.52 7.13
N LEU A 119 -4.54 4.08 6.19
CA LEU A 119 -4.09 3.60 4.87
C LEU A 119 -3.37 4.72 4.11
N ILE A 120 -3.93 5.94 4.11
CA ILE A 120 -3.30 7.09 3.45
C ILE A 120 -1.98 7.47 4.15
N CYS A 121 -1.99 7.69 5.47
CA CYS A 121 -0.81 8.10 6.23
C CYS A 121 0.28 7.03 6.32
N GLY A 122 -0.07 5.75 6.31
CA GLY A 122 0.88 4.64 6.40
C GLY A 122 1.56 4.32 5.07
N TRP A 123 0.82 4.40 3.96
CA TRP A 123 1.32 3.99 2.64
C TRP A 123 1.86 5.16 1.79
N LEU A 124 1.43 6.39 2.04
CA LEU A 124 1.94 7.56 1.33
C LEU A 124 3.45 7.78 1.51
N PRO A 125 4.06 7.57 2.70
CA PRO A 125 5.51 7.62 2.86
C PRO A 125 6.23 6.54 2.05
N TYR A 126 5.64 5.34 1.90
CA TYR A 126 6.19 4.25 1.11
C TYR A 126 6.23 4.57 -0.39
N HIS A 127 5.13 5.13 -0.92
CA HIS A 127 5.10 5.55 -2.31
C HIS A 127 5.95 6.78 -2.59
N THR A 128 6.04 7.70 -1.61
CA THR A 128 6.94 8.86 -1.68
C THR A 128 8.40 8.41 -1.67
N TYR A 129 8.75 7.40 -0.86
CA TYR A 129 10.08 6.79 -0.85
C TYR A 129 10.43 6.21 -2.21
N PHE A 130 9.54 5.44 -2.83
CA PHE A 130 9.78 4.86 -4.16
C PHE A 130 9.99 5.93 -5.26
N LEU A 131 9.21 7.02 -5.23
CA LEU A 131 9.39 8.16 -6.15
C LEU A 131 10.71 8.90 -5.90
N LEU A 132 11.11 9.07 -4.63
CA LEU A 132 12.38 9.69 -4.25
C LEU A 132 13.58 8.85 -4.69
N THR A 133 13.51 7.53 -4.50
CA THR A 133 14.55 6.59 -4.92
C THR A 133 14.72 6.57 -6.45
N TYR A 134 13.63 6.77 -7.20
CA TYR A 134 13.69 6.89 -8.66
C TYR A 134 14.37 8.19 -9.13
N HIS A 135 14.12 9.33 -8.46
CA HIS A 135 14.75 10.60 -8.84
C HIS A 135 16.17 10.79 -8.27
N TRP A 136 16.49 10.13 -7.17
CA TRP A 136 17.78 10.26 -6.48
C TRP A 136 18.31 8.88 -6.07
N PRO A 137 18.84 8.09 -7.02
CA PRO A 137 19.36 6.75 -6.74
C PRO A 137 20.52 6.74 -5.75
N GLU A 138 21.23 7.87 -5.59
CA GLU A 138 22.32 8.02 -4.60
C GLU A 138 21.87 7.91 -3.14
N LEU A 139 20.57 8.09 -2.86
CA LEU A 139 20.02 7.92 -1.51
C LEU A 139 20.02 6.45 -1.06
N ILE A 140 20.03 5.49 -1.99
CA ILE A 140 20.09 4.04 -1.70
C ILE A 140 21.43 3.65 -1.04
N LEU A 141 22.50 4.40 -1.33
CA LEU A 141 23.84 4.13 -0.79
C LEU A 141 24.04 4.71 0.62
N SER A 142 23.11 5.53 1.11
CA SER A 142 23.22 6.15 2.42
C SER A 142 22.92 5.15 3.55
N PRO A 143 23.71 5.13 4.65
CA PRO A 143 23.47 4.23 5.78
C PRO A 143 22.12 4.38 6.46
N PHE A 144 21.51 5.56 6.34
CA PHE A 144 20.26 5.88 7.02
C PHE A 144 19.03 5.35 6.27
N ILE A 145 19.20 4.96 5.00
CA ILE A 145 18.08 4.59 4.13
C ILE A 145 17.40 3.29 4.60
N GLN A 146 18.17 2.35 5.18
CA GLN A 146 17.62 1.09 5.68
C GLN A 146 16.71 1.30 6.89
N HIS A 147 17.08 2.21 7.81
CA HIS A 147 16.26 2.54 8.97
C HIS A 147 14.99 3.32 8.56
N ILE A 148 15.12 4.22 7.59
CA ILE A 148 13.98 4.95 7.01
C ILE A 148 13.03 3.98 6.29
N TYR A 149 13.57 3.11 5.44
CA TYR A 149 12.79 2.10 4.72
C TYR A 149 12.07 1.16 5.68
N LEU A 150 12.76 0.66 6.71
CA LEU A 150 12.16 -0.22 7.72
C LEU A 150 11.06 0.50 8.51
N GLY A 151 11.29 1.76 8.90
CA GLY A 151 10.30 2.58 9.62
C GLY A 151 9.06 2.86 8.78
N ILE A 152 9.25 3.19 7.50
CA ILE A 152 8.15 3.39 6.54
C ILE A 152 7.39 2.09 6.29
N TYR A 153 8.10 0.97 6.15
CA TYR A 153 7.50 -0.35 5.95
C TYR A 153 6.67 -0.78 7.18
N TRP A 154 7.18 -0.52 8.39
CA TRP A 154 6.45 -0.73 9.63
C TRP A 154 5.21 0.15 9.74
N LEU A 155 5.30 1.42 9.34
CA LEU A 155 4.16 2.33 9.34
C LEU A 155 3.08 1.88 8.35
N ALA A 156 3.47 1.42 7.16
CA ALA A 156 2.55 0.87 6.16
C ALA A 156 1.82 -0.38 6.68
N MET A 157 2.56 -1.29 7.36
CA MET A 157 2.01 -2.51 7.95
C MET A 157 1.27 -2.31 9.27
N SER A 158 1.39 -1.16 9.93
CA SER A 158 0.69 -0.88 11.19
C SER A 158 -0.84 -0.92 11.06
N ASN A 159 -1.38 -0.83 9.84
CA ASN A 159 -2.81 -0.92 9.52
C ASN A 159 -3.51 -2.22 9.97
N SER A 160 -2.76 -3.23 10.45
CA SER A 160 -3.30 -4.51 10.92
C SER A 160 -3.38 -4.68 12.44
N MET A 161 -3.15 -3.64 13.24
CA MET A 161 -3.30 -3.68 14.71
C MET A 161 -4.36 -2.71 15.22
#